data_AF-A0A382HBS7-F1
#
_entry.id   AF-A0A382HBS7-F1
#
_cell.length_a   1.000
_cell.length_b   1.000
_cell.length_c   1.000
_cell.angle_alpha   90.00
_cell.angle_beta   90.00
_cell.angle_gamma   90.00
#
_symmetry.space_group_name_H-M   'P 1'
#
loop_
_entity.id
_entity.type
_entity.pdbx_description
1 polymer ?
#
loop_
_entity_poly.entity_id
_entity_poly.type
_entity_poly.pdbx_seq_one_letter_code
_entity_poly.pdbx_strand_id
1 'polypeptide(L)'
;DLVVYSLNSNYTGTNDPIKDLDLEGIVFGDMPWVLNHGGSAQALRNRVPQQQSRRGTVLDRLFALGMDAYGLMHNIGEMERHPDLSYPGMTGDLTVTTTGRIQRRLEWFRIQRAKPVHLRLATLPTPPRLSLKSYSSD
;
A
#
# COMPACT_ATOMS: atom_id res chain seq x y z
N ASP A 1 0.18 -21.77 14.24
CA ASP A 1 0.19 -20.95 13.02
C ASP A 1 1.17 -19.81 13.10
N LEU A 2 2.06 -19.74 12.11
CA LEU A 2 3.00 -18.64 11.93
C LEU A 2 2.42 -17.65 10.93
N VAL A 3 2.24 -16.40 11.33
CA VAL A 3 1.84 -15.34 10.40
C VAL A 3 3.07 -14.87 9.63
N VAL A 4 3.05 -14.99 8.32
CA VAL A 4 4.11 -14.49 7.43
C VAL A 4 3.73 -13.12 6.90
N TYR A 5 4.61 -12.14 7.09
CA TYR A 5 4.47 -10.81 6.53
C TYR A 5 5.38 -10.62 5.32
N SER A 6 4.91 -9.89 4.32
CA SER A 6 5.69 -9.58 3.12
C SER A 6 5.62 -8.11 2.72
N LEU A 7 6.62 -7.69 1.94
CA LEU A 7 6.65 -6.40 1.26
C LEU A 7 5.74 -6.44 0.01
N ASN A 8 5.47 -5.26 -0.54
CA ASN A 8 4.61 -5.05 -1.70
C ASN A 8 5.13 -5.64 -3.03
N SER A 9 6.29 -6.31 -3.05
CA SER A 9 6.90 -6.86 -4.27
C SER A 9 6.23 -8.15 -4.77
N ASN A 10 5.57 -8.90 -3.89
CA ASN A 10 5.15 -10.27 -4.21
C ASN A 10 3.78 -10.34 -4.91
N TYR A 11 2.92 -9.35 -4.68
CA TYR A 11 1.61 -9.23 -5.33
C TYR A 11 1.63 -8.19 -6.45
N THR A 12 1.09 -8.54 -7.62
CA THR A 12 1.18 -7.69 -8.84
C THR A 12 -0.06 -6.82 -9.07
N GLY A 13 -1.14 -6.99 -8.31
CA GLY A 13 -2.42 -6.27 -8.53
C GLY A 13 -3.26 -6.84 -9.68
N THR A 14 -2.79 -7.90 -10.32
CA THR A 14 -3.50 -8.68 -11.33
C THR A 14 -3.86 -10.03 -10.74
N ASN A 15 -5.10 -10.46 -10.94
CA ASN A 15 -5.53 -11.78 -10.50
C ASN A 15 -4.79 -12.85 -11.30
N ASP A 16 -3.90 -13.60 -10.64
CA ASP A 16 -3.20 -14.74 -11.20
C ASP A 16 -3.32 -15.90 -10.19
N PRO A 17 -4.39 -16.71 -10.27
CA PRO A 17 -4.68 -17.70 -9.23
C PRO A 17 -3.59 -18.75 -9.03
N ILE A 18 -2.77 -19.03 -10.05
CA ILE A 18 -1.68 -20.01 -9.95
C ILE A 18 -0.55 -19.41 -9.11
N LYS A 19 -0.12 -18.19 -9.45
CA LYS A 19 0.92 -17.47 -8.70
C LYS A 19 0.45 -17.07 -7.31
N ASP A 20 -0.81 -16.65 -7.17
CA ASP A 20 -1.37 -16.15 -5.92
C ASP A 20 -1.63 -17.30 -4.93
N LEU A 21 -1.74 -18.55 -5.38
CA LEU A 21 -1.83 -19.72 -4.50
C LEU A 21 -0.55 -19.92 -3.68
N ASP A 22 0.62 -19.64 -4.25
CA ASP A 22 1.91 -19.69 -3.53
C ASP A 22 1.99 -18.64 -2.41
N LEU A 23 1.10 -17.64 -2.44
CA LEU A 23 1.03 -16.57 -1.47
C LEU A 23 -0.03 -16.81 -0.37
N GLU A 24 -0.70 -17.97 -0.37
CA GLU A 24 -1.79 -18.28 0.58
C GLU A 24 -1.38 -18.04 2.04
N GLY A 25 -2.22 -17.31 2.78
CA GLY A 25 -1.99 -16.99 4.19
C GLY A 25 -1.02 -15.83 4.45
N ILE A 26 -0.27 -15.36 3.45
CA ILE A 26 0.64 -14.21 3.58
C ILE A 26 -0.17 -12.94 3.87
N VAL A 27 0.31 -12.16 4.84
CA VAL A 27 -0.16 -10.81 5.14
C VAL A 27 0.78 -9.80 4.49
N PHE A 28 0.24 -8.84 3.75
CA PHE A 28 1.06 -7.83 3.07
C PHE A 28 0.35 -6.49 3.05
N GLY A 29 1.15 -5.41 3.05
CA GLY A 29 0.68 -4.04 2.91
C GLY A 29 0.98 -3.51 1.52
N ASP A 30 -0.01 -2.93 0.84
CA ASP A 30 0.18 -2.32 -0.47
C ASP A 30 -0.73 -1.10 -0.69
N MET A 31 -0.56 -0.45 -1.83
CA MET A 31 -1.27 0.75 -2.24
C MET A 31 -2.75 0.46 -2.54
N PRO A 32 -3.71 1.31 -2.09
CA PRO A 32 -5.12 1.23 -2.50
C PRO A 32 -5.30 1.10 -4.02
N TRP A 33 -4.45 1.79 -4.79
CA TRP A 33 -4.43 1.75 -6.27
C TRP A 33 -4.16 0.37 -6.87
N VAL A 34 -3.20 -0.37 -6.33
CA VAL A 34 -2.82 -1.71 -6.82
C VAL A 34 -3.87 -2.74 -6.42
N LEU A 35 -4.42 -2.57 -5.22
CA LEU A 35 -5.43 -3.45 -4.65
C LEU A 35 -6.84 -3.16 -5.21
N ASN A 36 -6.99 -2.06 -5.95
CA ASN A 36 -8.26 -1.57 -6.46
C ASN A 36 -9.33 -1.49 -5.36
N HIS A 37 -8.92 -0.96 -4.20
CA HIS A 37 -9.69 -0.94 -2.95
C HIS A 37 -9.89 0.51 -2.47
N GLY A 38 -10.90 0.76 -1.64
CA GLY A 38 -11.04 2.06 -0.96
C GLY A 38 -11.90 3.12 -1.68
N GLY A 39 -12.81 2.72 -2.57
CA GLY A 39 -13.82 3.61 -3.17
C GLY A 39 -13.26 4.63 -4.16
N SER A 40 -12.50 5.64 -3.70
CA SER A 40 -11.91 6.69 -4.54
C SER A 40 -10.86 6.13 -5.50
N ALA A 41 -9.95 5.30 -5.01
CA ALA A 41 -8.94 4.65 -5.86
C ALA A 41 -9.61 3.75 -6.90
N GLN A 42 -10.62 2.97 -6.51
CA GLN A 42 -11.39 2.12 -7.44
C GLN A 42 -12.13 2.94 -8.50
N ALA A 43 -12.81 4.02 -8.09
CA ALA A 43 -13.53 4.91 -9.02
C ALA A 43 -12.59 5.57 -10.02
N LEU A 44 -11.41 6.04 -9.58
CA LEU A 44 -10.41 6.64 -10.45
C LEU A 44 -9.77 5.61 -11.38
N ARG A 45 -9.47 4.41 -10.85
CA ARG A 45 -8.96 3.27 -11.63
C ARG A 45 -9.85 2.96 -12.82
N ASN A 46 -11.16 2.92 -12.59
CA ASN A 46 -12.17 2.61 -13.61
C ASN A 46 -12.27 3.69 -14.71
N ARG A 47 -11.76 4.90 -14.47
CA ARG A 47 -11.71 5.99 -15.46
C ARG A 47 -10.46 5.95 -16.33
N VAL A 48 -9.41 5.23 -15.93
CA VAL A 48 -8.18 5.12 -16.74
C VAL A 48 -8.46 4.24 -17.96
N PRO A 49 -8.29 4.74 -19.20
CA PRO A 49 -8.49 3.93 -20.40
C PRO A 49 -7.57 2.71 -20.40
N GLN A 50 -8.05 1.57 -20.89
CA GLN A 50 -7.29 0.31 -20.88
C GLN A 50 -5.92 0.45 -21.58
N GLN A 51 -5.84 1.21 -22.66
CA GLN A 51 -4.60 1.49 -23.41
C GLN A 51 -3.54 2.26 -22.61
N GLN A 52 -3.96 3.00 -21.58
CA GLN A 52 -3.09 3.77 -20.70
C GLN A 52 -2.83 3.04 -19.36
N SER A 53 -3.56 1.95 -19.10
CA SER A 53 -3.41 1.18 -17.87
C SER A 53 -2.02 0.57 -17.77
N ARG A 54 -1.40 0.75 -16.61
CA ARG A 54 -0.11 0.15 -16.26
C ARG A 54 -0.26 -1.09 -15.37
N ARG A 55 -1.49 -1.60 -15.21
CA ARG A 55 -1.83 -2.70 -14.29
C ARG A 55 -0.92 -3.91 -14.49
N GLY A 56 -0.44 -4.49 -13.40
CA GLY A 56 0.47 -5.66 -13.42
C GLY A 56 1.93 -5.32 -13.68
N THR A 57 2.27 -4.06 -13.94
CA THR A 57 3.65 -3.61 -14.16
C THR A 57 4.18 -2.79 -12.97
N VAL A 58 5.50 -2.64 -12.87
CA VAL A 58 6.12 -1.73 -11.89
C VAL A 58 5.67 -0.28 -12.06
N LEU A 59 5.34 0.13 -13.29
CA LEU A 59 4.89 1.49 -13.62
C LEU A 59 3.53 1.83 -13.00
N ASP A 60 2.74 0.84 -12.59
CA ASP A 60 1.44 1.09 -11.98
C ASP A 60 1.54 1.85 -10.66
N ARG A 61 2.53 1.46 -9.85
CA ARG A 61 2.81 2.09 -8.57
C ARG A 61 3.39 3.50 -8.75
N LEU A 62 4.17 3.71 -9.81
CA LEU A 62 4.68 5.05 -10.16
C LEU A 62 3.57 5.97 -10.67
N PHE A 63 2.57 5.43 -11.38
CA PHE A 63 1.40 6.19 -11.77
C PHE A 63 0.61 6.68 -10.55
N ALA A 64 0.39 5.80 -9.56
CA ALA A 64 -0.19 6.18 -8.27
C ALA A 64 0.62 7.26 -7.54
N LEU A 65 1.94 7.10 -7.51
CA LEU A 65 2.85 8.08 -6.91
C LEU A 65 2.74 9.46 -7.60
N GLY A 66 2.64 9.50 -8.93
CA GLY A 66 2.49 10.75 -9.67
C GLY A 66 1.19 11.48 -9.35
N MET A 67 0.08 10.74 -9.20
CA MET A 67 -1.20 11.32 -8.79
C MET A 67 -1.13 11.91 -7.38
N ASP A 68 -0.49 11.21 -6.45
CA ASP A 68 -0.33 11.70 -5.08
C ASP A 68 0.62 12.90 -5.01
N ALA A 69 1.72 12.90 -5.78
CA ALA A 69 2.62 14.04 -5.86
C ALA A 69 1.88 15.31 -6.31
N TYR A 70 1.06 15.21 -7.35
CA TYR A 70 0.23 16.31 -7.82
C TYR A 70 -0.79 16.79 -6.76
N GLY A 71 -1.45 15.86 -6.06
CA GLY A 71 -2.40 16.18 -5.00
C GLY A 71 -1.75 16.85 -3.78
N LEU A 72 -0.54 16.43 -3.42
CA LEU A 72 0.20 16.98 -2.28
C LEU A 72 0.75 18.38 -2.55
N MET A 73 1.08 18.74 -3.79
CA MET A 73 1.66 20.06 -4.12
C MET A 73 0.89 21.25 -3.53
N HIS A 74 -0.43 21.14 -3.43
CA HIS A 74 -1.30 22.21 -2.92
C HIS A 74 -1.42 22.23 -1.39
N ASN A 75 -1.11 21.13 -0.71
CA ASN A 75 -1.43 20.93 0.71
C ASN A 75 -0.19 20.71 1.58
N ILE A 76 0.99 20.47 0.98
CA ILE A 76 2.18 20.03 1.69
C ILE A 76 2.62 20.97 2.82
N GLY A 77 2.57 22.29 2.60
CA GLY A 77 2.96 23.28 3.61
C GLY A 77 2.02 23.31 4.82
N GLU A 78 0.72 23.09 4.63
CA GLU A 78 -0.22 22.95 5.76
C GLU A 78 -0.03 21.63 6.49
N MET A 79 0.20 20.54 5.75
CA MET A 79 0.45 19.22 6.35
C MET A 79 1.75 19.18 7.15
N GLU A 80 2.79 19.93 6.77
CA GLU A 80 4.02 20.08 7.57
C GLU A 80 3.76 20.80 8.91
N ARG A 81 2.87 21.80 8.91
CA ARG A 81 2.48 22.54 10.14
C ARG A 81 1.54 21.74 11.03
N HIS A 82 0.75 20.85 10.43
CA HIS A 82 -0.25 20.04 11.08
C HIS A 82 -0.05 18.55 10.76
N PRO A 83 0.88 17.86 11.45
CA PRO A 83 1.23 16.47 11.15
C PRO A 83 0.10 15.45 11.33
N ASP A 84 -1.01 15.86 11.96
CA ASP A 84 -2.25 15.11 12.09
C ASP A 84 -3.14 15.16 10.84
N LEU A 85 -2.91 16.13 9.94
CA LEU A 85 -3.59 16.16 8.64
C LEU A 85 -3.15 14.98 7.79
N SER A 86 -4.15 14.31 7.21
CA SER A 86 -3.95 13.19 6.31
C SER A 86 -4.60 13.44 4.96
N TYR A 87 -3.86 13.11 3.91
CA TYR A 87 -4.34 13.12 2.53
C TYR A 87 -4.65 11.68 2.09
N PRO A 88 -5.91 11.36 1.71
CA PRO A 88 -6.28 10.02 1.25
C PRO A 88 -5.76 9.78 -0.18
N GLY A 89 -4.53 9.28 -0.27
CA GLY A 89 -3.81 9.07 -1.52
C GLY A 89 -4.01 7.69 -2.16
N MET A 90 -3.60 7.60 -3.42
CA MET A 90 -3.59 6.37 -4.21
C MET A 90 -2.52 5.39 -3.75
N THR A 91 -1.45 5.89 -3.12
CA THR A 91 -0.36 5.12 -2.51
C THR A 91 -0.59 4.78 -1.04
N GLY A 92 -1.69 5.26 -0.44
CA GLY A 92 -2.07 5.08 0.96
C GLY A 92 -2.53 6.40 1.58
N ASP A 93 -2.88 6.38 2.86
CA ASP A 93 -3.10 7.64 3.58
C ASP A 93 -1.75 8.31 3.85
N LEU A 94 -1.61 9.54 3.40
CA LEU A 94 -0.36 10.29 3.44
C LEU A 94 -0.39 11.30 4.58
N THR A 95 0.66 11.35 5.36
CA THR A 95 0.92 12.42 6.34
C THR A 95 2.30 13.00 6.07
N VAL A 96 2.54 14.22 6.54
CA VAL A 96 3.85 14.86 6.41
C VAL A 96 4.36 15.16 7.81
N THR A 97 5.59 14.74 8.09
CA THR A 97 6.23 15.07 9.38
C THR A 97 6.61 16.54 9.40
N THR A 98 6.91 17.06 10.59
CA THR A 98 7.45 18.43 10.77
C THR A 98 8.78 18.67 10.05
N THR A 99 9.46 17.61 9.60
CA THR A 99 10.70 17.67 8.81
C THR A 99 10.46 17.54 7.30
N GLY A 100 9.20 17.60 6.84
CA GLY A 100 8.83 17.45 5.43
C GLY A 100 8.87 16.00 4.91
N ARG A 101 9.00 15.00 5.79
CA ARG A 101 9.02 13.60 5.37
C ARG A 101 7.60 13.09 5.16
N ILE A 102 7.30 12.65 3.94
CA ILE A 102 6.03 11.97 3.63
C ILE A 102 6.03 10.56 4.26
N GLN A 103 5.01 10.27 5.05
CA GLN A 103 4.72 8.95 5.58
C GLN A 103 3.46 8.41 4.92
N ARG A 104 3.44 7.10 4.68
CA ARG A 104 2.33 6.39 4.03
C ARG A 104 1.80 5.30 4.95
N ARG A 105 0.51 5.35 5.25
CA ARG A 105 -0.20 4.24 5.88
C ARG A 105 -0.82 3.38 4.79
N LEU A 106 -0.38 2.13 4.74
CA LEU A 106 -0.84 1.15 3.76
C LEU A 106 -2.08 0.41 4.21
N GLU A 107 -2.79 -0.09 3.20
CA GLU A 107 -3.87 -1.03 3.40
C GLU A 107 -3.29 -2.44 3.50
N TRP A 108 -3.80 -3.21 4.45
CA TRP A 108 -3.29 -4.54 4.76
C TRP A 108 -4.26 -5.61 4.28
N PHE A 109 -3.71 -6.66 3.69
CA PHE A 109 -4.46 -7.77 3.12
C PHE A 109 -3.87 -9.09 3.56
N ARG A 110 -4.69 -10.12 3.56
CA ARG A 110 -4.25 -11.52 3.61
C ARG A 110 -4.70 -12.21 2.34
N ILE A 111 -3.84 -13.03 1.74
CA ILE A 111 -4.28 -13.93 0.67
C ILE A 111 -5.09 -15.07 1.28
N GLN A 112 -6.34 -15.21 0.81
CA GLN A 112 -7.24 -16.30 1.17
C GLN A 112 -7.86 -16.86 -0.10
N ARG A 113 -7.73 -18.17 -0.31
CA ARG A 113 -8.20 -18.85 -1.54
C ARG A 113 -7.66 -18.18 -2.80
N ALA A 114 -6.35 -17.90 -2.82
CA ALA A 114 -5.65 -17.21 -3.91
C ALA A 114 -6.20 -15.81 -4.25
N LYS A 115 -6.82 -15.11 -3.30
CA LYS A 115 -7.32 -13.74 -3.47
C LYS A 115 -6.96 -12.85 -2.30
N PRO A 116 -6.62 -11.57 -2.52
CA PRO A 116 -6.41 -10.63 -1.43
C PRO A 116 -7.74 -10.30 -0.74
N VAL A 117 -7.78 -10.48 0.58
CA VAL A 117 -8.88 -10.10 1.45
C VAL A 117 -8.40 -8.99 2.39
N HIS A 118 -9.12 -7.86 2.39
CA HIS A 118 -8.77 -6.70 3.22
C HIS A 118 -8.87 -7.06 4.70
N LEU A 119 -7.84 -6.70 5.47
CA LEU A 119 -7.83 -6.83 6.91
C LEU A 119 -8.29 -5.52 7.52
N ARG A 120 -9.44 -5.53 8.20
CA ARG A 120 -9.84 -4.38 9.02
C ARG A 120 -8.83 -4.25 10.17
N LEU A 121 -8.41 -3.02 10.50
CA LEU A 121 -7.40 -2.76 11.55
C LEU A 121 -7.67 -3.47 12.89
N ALA A 122 -8.93 -3.66 13.28
CA ALA A 122 -9.32 -4.43 14.47
C ALA A 122 -8.99 -5.94 14.42
N THR A 123 -8.61 -6.44 13.24
CA THR A 123 -8.31 -7.85 12.94
C THR A 123 -6.87 -8.07 12.48
N LEU A 124 -6.03 -7.02 12.49
CA LEU A 124 -4.62 -7.19 12.15
C LEU A 124 -3.95 -8.03 13.23
N PRO A 125 -3.27 -9.13 12.85
CA PRO A 125 -2.35 -9.77 13.79
C PRO A 125 -1.31 -8.73 14.22
N THR A 126 -1.06 -8.64 15.52
CA THR A 126 -0.01 -7.76 16.07
C THR A 126 1.29 -8.09 15.35
N PRO A 127 1.90 -7.15 14.60
CA PRO A 127 3.15 -7.41 13.93
C PRO A 127 4.16 -7.91 14.96
N PRO A 128 4.86 -9.04 14.72
CA PRO A 128 5.87 -9.50 15.65
C PRO A 128 6.91 -8.39 15.80
N ARG A 129 7.23 -8.00 17.04
CA ARG A 129 8.39 -7.13 17.27
C ARG A 129 9.61 -7.88 16.75
N LEU A 130 10.16 -7.44 15.62
CA LEU A 130 11.42 -7.93 15.13
C LEU A 130 12.48 -7.53 16.17
N SER A 131 12.91 -8.48 16.99
CA SER A 131 14.08 -8.32 17.84
C SER A 131 15.30 -8.32 16.92
N LEU A 132 15.63 -7.16 16.36
CA LEU A 132 16.91 -6.94 15.71
C LEU A 132 17.96 -7.03 16.83
N LYS A 133 18.53 -8.22 17.04
CA LYS A 133 19.79 -8.33 17.76
C LYS A 133 20.78 -7.50 16.94
N SER A 134 21.27 -6.41 17.51
CA SER A 134 22.39 -5.67 16.95
C SER A 134 23.54 -6.66 16.79
N TYR A 135 23.82 -7.07 15.56
CA TYR A 135 25.09 -7.71 15.27
C TYR A 135 26.15 -6.62 15.50
N SER A 136 26.91 -6.78 16.58
CA SER A 136 28.16 -6.05 16.76
C SER A 136 29.06 -6.45 15.60
N SER A 137 29.47 -5.48 14.79
CA SER A 137 30.57 -5.66 13.87
C SER A 137 31.85 -5.64 14.70
N ASP A 138 32.45 -6.80 14.90
CA ASP A 138 33.89 -6.91 15.21
C ASP A 138 34.69 -6.83 13.89
#